data_AF-A0A966X2M3-F1
#
_entry.id   AF-A0A966X2M3-F1
#
_cell.length_a   1.000
_cell.length_b   1.000
_cell.length_c   1.000
_cell.angle_alpha   90.00
_cell.angle_beta   90.00
_cell.angle_gamma   90.00
#
_symmetry.space_group_name_H-M   'P 1'
#
loop_
_entity.id
_entity.type
_entity.pdbx_description
1 polymer ?
#
loop_
_entity_poly.entity_id
_entity_poly.type
_entity_poly.pdbx_seq_one_letter_code
_entity_poly.pdbx_strand_id
1 'polypeptide(L)'
;KQAYIYGQLDLSATELTRGYGWVWSVSGWLLTPFLQKIGVDAANALRQRVADEITTTFASAYTAEISLAQMLEEQHLMTYAKQATGEKYLVVPSA
;
A
#
# COMPACT_ATOMS: atom_id res chain seq x y z
N LYS A 1 3.66 7.24 -22.85
CA LYS A 1 3.17 6.32 -21.79
C LYS A 1 3.82 6.70 -20.47
N GLN A 2 3.08 6.74 -19.36
CA GLN A 2 3.63 7.02 -18.03
C GLN A 2 3.42 5.79 -17.15
N ALA A 3 4.49 5.32 -16.51
CA ALA A 3 4.42 4.31 -15.46
C ALA A 3 4.79 4.94 -14.10
N TYR A 4 4.18 4.44 -13.03
CA TYR A 4 4.45 4.88 -11.67
C TYR A 4 4.88 3.70 -10.80
N ILE A 5 6.00 3.87 -10.09
CA ILE A 5 6.44 2.95 -9.04
C ILE A 5 5.94 3.53 -7.71
N TYR A 6 5.04 2.80 -7.03
CA TYR A 6 4.41 3.23 -5.77
C TYR A 6 4.80 2.35 -4.57
N GLY A 7 5.66 1.35 -4.79
CA GLY A 7 6.14 0.42 -3.78
C GLY A 7 7.33 -0.38 -4.29
N GLN A 8 7.93 -1.17 -3.41
CA GLN A 8 9.18 -1.90 -3.68
C GLN A 8 9.10 -3.31 -3.06
N LEU A 9 8.21 -4.15 -3.59
CA LEU A 9 8.11 -5.57 -3.18
C LEU A 9 9.33 -6.36 -3.65
N ASP A 10 9.82 -6.06 -4.86
CA ASP A 10 11.10 -6.53 -5.35
C ASP A 10 12.17 -5.45 -5.10
N LEU A 11 13.25 -5.83 -4.43
CA LEU A 11 14.37 -4.95 -4.09
C LEU A 11 15.46 -4.94 -5.17
N SER A 12 15.33 -5.74 -6.23
CA SER A 12 16.25 -5.77 -7.36
C SER A 12 16.24 -4.47 -8.17
N ALA A 13 17.23 -4.32 -9.06
CA ALA A 13 17.33 -3.13 -9.89
C ALA A 13 16.14 -3.05 -10.87
N THR A 14 15.62 -1.84 -11.09
CA THR A 14 14.63 -1.62 -12.16
C THR A 14 15.30 -1.71 -13.53
N GLU A 15 14.97 -2.75 -14.30
CA GLU A 15 15.50 -2.97 -15.65
C GLU A 15 14.55 -2.43 -16.72
N LEU A 16 15.05 -1.60 -17.63
CA LEU A 16 14.27 -0.98 -18.71
C LEU A 16 14.94 -1.23 -20.06
N THR A 17 14.15 -1.67 -21.04
CA THR A 17 14.58 -1.82 -22.44
C THR A 17 14.13 -0.62 -23.29
N ARG A 18 14.52 -0.58 -24.56
CA ARG A 18 14.24 0.54 -25.48
C ARG A 18 13.10 0.27 -26.46
N GLY A 19 12.36 -0.83 -26.31
CA GLY A 19 11.32 -1.29 -27.24
C GLY A 19 9.98 -0.53 -27.19
N TYR A 20 9.92 0.60 -26.47
CA TYR A 20 8.66 1.30 -26.14
C TYR A 20 8.46 2.61 -26.92
N GLY A 21 9.35 2.92 -27.87
CA GLY A 21 9.40 4.20 -28.57
C GLY A 21 10.02 5.32 -27.72
N TRP A 22 9.78 6.58 -28.09
CA TRP A 22 10.45 7.74 -27.48
C TRP A 22 9.59 8.54 -26.50
N VAL A 23 8.27 8.37 -26.54
CA VAL A 23 7.33 9.14 -25.71
C VAL A 23 6.91 8.30 -24.50
N TRP A 24 7.81 8.16 -23.54
CA TRP A 24 7.53 7.47 -22.28
C TRP A 24 8.34 7.97 -21.10
N SER A 25 7.86 7.68 -19.89
CA SER A 25 8.49 8.05 -18.63
C SER A 25 8.11 7.09 -17.50
N VAL A 26 9.02 6.92 -16.54
CA VAL A 26 8.83 6.15 -15.30
C VAL A 26 9.14 7.11 -14.14
N SER A 27 8.30 7.12 -13.11
CA SER A 27 8.50 8.02 -11.97
C SER A 27 7.95 7.40 -10.68
N GLY A 28 8.46 7.86 -9.52
CA GLY A 28 7.85 7.52 -8.25
C GLY A 28 6.47 8.15 -8.10
N TRP A 29 5.60 7.50 -7.34
CA TRP A 29 4.32 8.07 -6.90
C TRP A 29 4.13 7.85 -5.42
N LEU A 30 3.66 8.88 -4.72
CA LEU A 30 3.39 8.85 -3.29
C LEU A 30 2.02 9.48 -3.02
N LEU A 31 1.28 8.89 -2.07
CA LEU A 31 -0.07 9.33 -1.72
C LEU A 31 -0.09 10.76 -1.16
N THR A 32 0.77 11.08 -0.18
CA THR A 32 0.74 12.40 0.48
C THR A 32 1.00 13.56 -0.49
N PRO A 33 2.03 13.51 -1.37
CA PRO A 33 2.21 14.53 -2.40
C PRO A 33 1.05 14.61 -3.40
N PHE A 34 0.44 13.48 -3.76
CA PHE A 34 -0.75 13.46 -4.62
C PHE A 34 -1.95 14.16 -3.96
N LEU A 35 -2.24 13.85 -2.69
CA LEU A 35 -3.32 14.49 -1.94
C LEU A 35 -3.11 16.01 -1.80
N GLN A 36 -1.86 16.44 -1.60
CA GLN A 36 -1.52 17.88 -1.61
C GLN A 36 -1.79 18.51 -2.98
N LYS A 37 -1.40 17.84 -4.07
CA LYS A 37 -1.58 18.33 -5.44
C LYS A 37 -3.05 18.52 -5.82
N ILE A 38 -3.95 17.63 -5.38
CA ILE A 38 -5.38 17.72 -5.72
C ILE A 38 -6.16 18.68 -4.80
N GLY A 39 -5.55 19.13 -3.70
CA GLY A 39 -6.17 20.03 -2.74
C GLY A 39 -7.11 19.34 -1.73
N VAL A 40 -7.49 20.09 -0.70
CA VAL A 40 -8.23 19.58 0.47
C VAL A 40 -9.62 19.07 0.09
N ASP A 41 -10.35 19.78 -0.77
CA ASP A 41 -11.73 19.42 -1.14
C ASP A 41 -11.79 18.06 -1.86
N ALA A 42 -10.95 17.89 -2.88
CA ALA A 42 -10.85 16.62 -3.61
C ALA A 42 -10.35 15.48 -2.71
N ALA A 43 -9.36 15.76 -1.85
CA ALA A 43 -8.87 14.77 -0.89
C ALA A 43 -9.97 14.35 0.11
N ASN A 44 -10.83 15.28 0.55
CA ASN A 44 -11.96 14.98 1.43
C ASN A 44 -13.04 14.19 0.72
N ALA A 45 -13.34 14.49 -0.54
CA ALA A 45 -14.27 13.68 -1.34
C ALA A 45 -13.79 12.22 -1.46
N LEU A 46 -12.49 11.99 -1.66
CA LEU A 46 -11.90 10.64 -1.66
C LEU A 46 -12.05 9.96 -0.30
N ARG A 47 -11.77 10.66 0.81
CA ARG A 47 -11.96 10.12 2.16
C ARG A 47 -13.42 9.77 2.46
N GLN A 48 -14.35 10.63 2.02
CA GLN A 48 -15.78 10.39 2.22
C GLN A 48 -16.22 9.11 1.50
N ARG A 49 -15.81 8.94 0.24
CA ARG A 49 -16.08 7.71 -0.50
C ARG A 49 -15.50 6.47 0.19
N VAL A 50 -14.28 6.57 0.73
CA VAL A 50 -13.67 5.47 1.50
C VAL A 50 -14.49 5.14 2.74
N ALA A 51 -14.99 6.15 3.46
CA ALA A 51 -15.85 5.95 4.63
C ALA A 51 -17.19 5.29 4.25
N ASP A 52 -17.82 5.76 3.16
CA ASP A 52 -19.12 5.25 2.68
C ASP A 52 -19.03 3.79 2.21
N GLU A 53 -17.88 3.37 1.65
CA GLU A 53 -17.66 2.04 1.07
C GLU A 53 -16.66 1.18 1.89
N ILE A 54 -16.42 1.51 3.17
CA ILE A 54 -15.34 0.92 3.98
C ILE A 54 -15.48 -0.61 4.17
N THR A 55 -16.70 -1.10 4.20
CA THR A 55 -17.02 -2.54 4.35
C THR A 55 -17.32 -3.24 3.02
N THR A 56 -17.24 -2.53 1.89
CA THR A 56 -17.51 -3.07 0.54
C THR A 56 -16.28 -2.95 -0.35
N THR A 57 -16.21 -1.92 -1.21
CA THR A 57 -15.10 -1.69 -2.14
C THR A 57 -13.75 -1.64 -1.43
N PHE A 58 -13.71 -1.07 -0.22
CA PHE A 58 -12.48 -0.90 0.55
C PHE A 58 -12.31 -1.93 1.69
N ALA A 59 -13.11 -2.99 1.70
CA ALA A 59 -13.00 -4.04 2.71
C ALA A 59 -11.61 -4.67 2.70
N SER A 60 -11.01 -4.81 3.88
CA SER A 60 -9.74 -5.52 4.09
C SER A 60 -9.97 -6.79 4.90
N ALA A 61 -9.34 -7.89 4.46
CA ALA A 61 -9.23 -9.12 5.23
C ALA A 61 -7.90 -9.14 5.99
N TYR A 62 -7.95 -9.70 7.20
CA TYR A 62 -6.79 -9.91 8.05
C TYR A 62 -6.70 -11.39 8.43
N THR A 63 -5.49 -11.92 8.42
CA THR A 63 -5.20 -13.31 8.73
C THR A 63 -5.19 -13.57 10.23
N ALA A 64 -4.75 -12.56 10.99
CA ALA A 64 -4.68 -12.62 12.44
C ALA A 64 -4.76 -11.21 13.04
N GLU A 65 -5.29 -11.14 14.26
CA GLU A 65 -5.23 -9.98 15.14
C GLU A 65 -4.23 -10.27 16.25
N ILE A 66 -3.27 -9.38 16.46
CA ILE A 66 -2.20 -9.55 17.45
C ILE A 66 -2.01 -8.30 18.30
N SER A 67 -1.58 -8.47 19.56
CA SER A 67 -1.21 -7.36 20.42
C SER A 67 0.11 -6.71 19.98
N LEU A 68 0.42 -5.54 20.52
CA LEU A 68 1.71 -4.88 20.28
C LEU A 68 2.89 -5.74 20.76
N ALA A 69 2.73 -6.48 21.86
CA ALA A 69 3.74 -7.40 22.36
C ALA A 69 3.94 -8.59 21.41
N GLN A 70 2.84 -9.15 20.89
CA GLN A 70 2.86 -10.27 19.95
C GLN A 70 3.53 -9.90 18.61
N MET A 71 3.56 -8.63 18.22
CA MET A 71 4.34 -8.21 17.04
C MET A 71 5.83 -8.58 17.15
N LEU A 72 6.36 -8.69 18.36
CA LEU A 72 7.77 -9.00 18.59
C LEU A 72 8.04 -10.50 18.66
N GLU A 73 7.01 -11.34 18.61
CA GLU A 73 7.17 -12.79 18.60
C GLU A 73 7.62 -13.27 17.21
N GLU A 74 8.68 -14.08 17.20
CA GLU A 74 9.32 -14.57 15.97
C GLU A 74 8.32 -15.26 15.01
N GLN A 75 7.39 -16.05 15.56
CA GLN A 75 6.35 -16.74 14.78
C GLN A 75 5.46 -15.78 13.97
N HIS A 76 5.15 -14.60 14.52
CA HIS A 76 4.33 -13.59 13.84
C HIS A 76 5.18 -12.79 12.86
N LEU A 77 6.39 -12.40 13.28
CA LEU A 77 7.35 -11.65 12.45
C LEU A 77 7.66 -12.36 11.15
N MET A 78 7.97 -13.65 11.22
CA MET A 78 8.32 -14.45 10.04
C MET A 78 7.16 -14.60 9.04
N THR A 79 5.92 -14.34 9.44
CA THR A 79 4.76 -14.38 8.56
C THR A 79 4.54 -13.02 7.89
N TYR A 80 4.26 -11.96 8.65
CA TYR A 80 3.92 -10.67 8.04
C TYR A 80 5.10 -10.02 7.29
N ALA A 81 6.35 -10.33 7.64
CA ALA A 81 7.53 -9.79 6.95
C ALA A 81 7.66 -10.27 5.50
N LYS A 82 7.01 -11.39 5.14
CA LYS A 82 6.99 -11.90 3.77
C LYS A 82 6.18 -11.02 2.81
N GLN A 83 5.24 -10.22 3.35
CA GLN A 83 4.33 -9.39 2.56
C GLN A 83 3.54 -10.21 1.51
N ALA A 84 3.23 -11.46 1.83
CA ALA A 84 2.53 -12.37 0.94
C ALA A 84 1.04 -12.04 0.82
N THR A 85 0.44 -12.42 -0.31
CA THR A 85 -0.98 -12.25 -0.57
C THR A 85 -1.81 -12.96 0.50
N GLY A 86 -2.73 -12.24 1.13
CA GLY A 86 -3.65 -12.81 2.13
C GLY A 86 -3.02 -13.08 3.51
N GLU A 87 -1.82 -12.57 3.77
CA GLU A 87 -1.09 -12.71 5.05
C GLU A 87 -0.97 -11.36 5.80
N LYS A 88 -2.02 -10.54 5.76
CA LYS A 88 -2.05 -9.24 6.42
C LYS A 88 -2.45 -9.39 7.88
N TYR A 89 -1.66 -8.82 8.79
CA TYR A 89 -1.95 -8.82 10.23
C TYR A 89 -2.60 -7.49 10.65
N LEU A 90 -3.51 -7.56 11.63
CA LEU A 90 -4.06 -6.40 12.32
C LEU A 90 -3.44 -6.31 13.72
N VAL A 91 -2.92 -5.15 14.07
CA VAL A 91 -2.40 -4.91 15.42
C VAL A 91 -3.50 -4.28 16.26
N VAL A 92 -3.83 -4.91 17.39
CA VAL A 92 -4.77 -4.43 18.40
C VAL A 92 -3.96 -4.05 19.64
N PRO A 93 -3.55 -2.78 19.80
CA PRO A 93 -2.45 -2.43 20.70
C PRO A 93 -2.68 -2.74 22.18
N SER A 94 -3.94 -2.81 22.62
CA SER A 94 -4.34 -3.01 24.03
C SER A 94 -4.96 -4.37 24.30
N ALA A 95 -4.91 -5.30 23.34
CA ALA A 95 -5.37 -6.68 23.53
C ALA A 95 -4.41 -7.48 24.42
#